data_AF-A0A2V8LZD0-F1
#
_entry.id   AF-A0A2V8LZD0-F1
#
_cell.length_a   1.000
_cell.length_b   1.000
_cell.length_c   1.000
_cell.angle_alpha   90.00
_cell.angle_beta   90.00
_cell.angle_gamma   90.00
#
_symmetry.space_group_name_H-M   'P 1'
#
loop_
_entity.id
_entity.type
_entity.pdbx_description
1 polymer ?
#
loop_
_entity_poly.entity_id
_entity_poly.type
_entity_poly.pdbx_seq_one_letter_code
_entity_poly.pdbx_strand_id
1 'polypeptide(L)'
;RYRDKLIKQARLLADYFKPKPGRTFAYSQNHVFIPITGLGVAAYALYGETPEAADWAKLARAFYDRVLATYSQDGYYYEGFEYWIFATPWLVHYLDAQAHAAGEDLYDLPGFREMHKYVAQAMLPSGQYVFDFGDVFEGPLTRAGKGEEVKRTHPGGHFHTNYNLLYRLAQRFQSGEAQGVAEWLKSFNQVNAEDFWSLVWYDPNVKPIPIERQETSHYFRDHDVFYWRSNWTKDATAFAFKCGPPEGHHTASLLPQFPDWRLSDGHAHPDANSFIIFARGRYLTGDSGYEGVPLTEH
;
A
#
# COMPACT_ATOMS: atom_id res chain seq x y z
N ARG A 1 17.63 -28.17 -4.90
CA ARG A 1 18.14 -26.77 -5.06
C ARG A 1 17.12 -25.72 -4.66
N TYR A 2 16.00 -25.54 -5.38
CA TYR A 2 15.02 -24.48 -5.05
C TYR A 2 14.28 -24.75 -3.74
N ARG A 3 13.79 -25.99 -3.54
CA ARG A 3 13.22 -26.44 -2.25
C ARG A 3 14.16 -26.15 -1.07
N ASP A 4 15.40 -26.60 -1.15
CA ASP A 4 16.39 -26.41 -0.06
C ASP A 4 16.67 -24.92 0.22
N LYS A 5 16.66 -24.08 -0.83
CA LYS A 5 16.82 -22.63 -0.68
C LYS A 5 15.60 -22.01 0.01
N LEU A 6 14.38 -22.40 -0.35
CA LEU A 6 13.16 -21.95 0.31
C LEU A 6 13.17 -22.34 1.79
N ILE A 7 13.46 -23.61 2.10
CA ILE A 7 13.60 -24.10 3.48
C ILE A 7 14.63 -23.27 4.25
N LYS A 8 15.80 -23.00 3.66
CA LYS A 8 16.84 -22.18 4.31
C LYS A 8 16.35 -20.76 4.60
N GLN A 9 15.69 -20.09 3.66
CA GLN A 9 15.21 -18.72 3.88
C GLN A 9 14.05 -18.69 4.88
N ALA A 10 13.12 -19.63 4.81
CA ALA A 10 12.00 -19.74 5.73
C ALA A 10 12.47 -19.96 7.18
N ARG A 11 13.49 -20.81 7.40
CA ARG A 11 14.11 -20.97 8.73
C ARG A 11 14.68 -19.66 9.26
N LEU A 12 15.44 -18.93 8.45
CA LEU A 12 16.02 -17.63 8.86
C LEU A 12 14.93 -16.61 9.23
N LEU A 13 13.87 -16.52 8.43
CA LEU A 13 12.74 -15.64 8.72
C LEU A 13 11.97 -16.09 9.95
N ALA A 14 11.65 -17.37 10.08
CA ALA A 14 10.96 -17.91 11.25
C ALA A 14 11.76 -17.67 12.54
N ASP A 15 13.07 -17.88 12.52
CA ASP A 15 13.96 -17.60 13.64
C ASP A 15 14.02 -16.09 13.95
N TYR A 16 14.06 -15.25 12.91
CA TYR A 16 13.99 -13.81 13.07
C TYR A 16 12.65 -13.39 13.68
N PHE A 17 11.50 -13.90 13.26
CA PHE A 17 10.19 -13.49 13.77
C PHE A 17 9.72 -14.25 15.00
N LYS A 18 10.50 -15.22 15.47
CA LYS A 18 10.19 -15.97 16.69
C LYS A 18 9.93 -15.01 17.86
N PRO A 19 8.74 -15.06 18.49
CA PRO A 19 8.43 -14.27 19.67
C PRO A 19 9.41 -14.55 20.80
N LYS A 20 9.82 -13.51 21.53
CA LYS A 20 10.71 -13.59 22.70
C LYS A 20 10.22 -12.60 23.76
N PRO A 21 10.39 -12.87 25.06
CA PRO A 21 10.04 -11.92 26.11
C PRO A 21 10.67 -10.54 25.87
N GLY A 22 9.86 -9.49 25.96
CA GLY A 22 10.28 -8.10 25.75
C GLY A 22 10.51 -7.70 24.28
N ARG A 23 10.33 -8.61 23.33
CA ARG A 23 10.42 -8.27 21.91
C ARG A 23 9.11 -7.66 21.44
N THR A 24 9.22 -6.55 20.71
CA THR A 24 8.10 -5.91 20.02
C THR A 24 8.30 -5.93 18.51
N PHE A 25 7.19 -5.85 17.78
CA PHE A 25 7.15 -5.77 16.32
C PHE A 25 6.39 -4.51 15.89
N ALA A 26 6.60 -4.04 14.66
CA ALA A 26 5.86 -2.92 14.08
C ALA A 26 4.85 -3.47 13.06
N TYR A 27 3.72 -3.98 13.54
CA TYR A 27 2.78 -4.77 12.73
C TYR A 27 2.15 -4.00 11.56
N SER A 28 2.02 -2.68 11.69
CA SER A 28 1.55 -1.76 10.65
C SER A 28 2.56 -1.51 9.53
N GLN A 29 3.83 -1.91 9.69
CA GLN A 29 4.95 -1.44 8.89
C GLN A 29 5.46 -2.48 7.88
N ASN A 30 5.91 -2.01 6.71
CA ASN A 30 6.25 -2.86 5.57
C ASN A 30 7.39 -3.87 5.83
N HIS A 31 8.37 -3.58 6.69
CA HIS A 31 9.43 -4.51 7.10
C HIS A 31 8.92 -5.67 7.95
N VAL A 32 7.68 -5.64 8.44
CA VAL A 32 7.06 -6.79 9.13
C VAL A 32 6.21 -7.60 8.16
N PHE A 33 5.22 -6.99 7.52
CA PHE A 33 4.28 -7.78 6.73
C PHE A 33 4.86 -8.29 5.40
N ILE A 34 5.85 -7.62 4.80
CA ILE A 34 6.51 -8.13 3.57
C ILE A 34 7.27 -9.44 3.86
N PRO A 35 8.21 -9.51 4.83
CA PRO A 35 8.89 -10.77 5.12
C PRO A 35 7.96 -11.87 5.65
N ILE A 36 6.94 -11.50 6.46
CA ILE A 36 5.96 -12.46 6.97
C ILE A 36 5.10 -13.05 5.83
N THR A 37 4.75 -12.24 4.82
CA THR A 37 4.12 -12.73 3.58
C THR A 37 4.99 -13.78 2.92
N GLY A 38 6.28 -13.48 2.74
CA GLY A 38 7.24 -14.43 2.17
C GLY A 38 7.33 -15.73 2.97
N LEU A 39 7.32 -15.65 4.31
CA LEU A 39 7.29 -16.82 5.18
C LEU A 39 6.00 -17.64 4.99
N GLY A 40 4.83 -16.98 4.95
CA GLY A 40 3.54 -17.64 4.76
C GLY A 40 3.44 -18.36 3.42
N VAL A 41 3.81 -17.69 2.32
CA VAL A 41 3.80 -18.29 0.98
C VAL A 41 4.79 -19.47 0.91
N ALA A 42 5.99 -19.33 1.48
CA ALA A 42 6.96 -20.43 1.53
C ALA A 42 6.45 -21.61 2.38
N ALA A 43 5.76 -21.33 3.48
CA ALA A 43 5.15 -22.34 4.34
C ALA A 43 4.09 -23.15 3.56
N TYR A 44 3.23 -22.49 2.79
CA TYR A 44 2.23 -23.17 1.96
C TYR A 44 2.85 -23.99 0.84
N ALA A 45 3.88 -23.46 0.17
CA ALA A 45 4.59 -24.20 -0.88
C ALA A 45 5.32 -25.45 -0.37
N LEU A 46 5.73 -25.47 0.90
CA LEU A 46 6.47 -26.58 1.53
C LEU A 46 5.59 -27.43 2.47
N TYR A 47 4.29 -27.16 2.51
CA TYR A 47 3.38 -27.82 3.45
C TYR A 47 3.33 -29.33 3.17
N GLY A 48 3.56 -30.14 4.20
CA GLY A 48 3.68 -31.60 4.06
C GLY A 48 5.00 -32.10 3.47
N GLU A 49 5.84 -31.22 2.91
CA GLU A 49 7.17 -31.58 2.40
C GLU A 49 8.31 -31.29 3.40
N THR A 50 8.08 -30.38 4.35
CA THR A 50 9.03 -30.01 5.40
C THR A 50 8.33 -29.97 6.75
N PRO A 51 8.83 -30.65 7.80
CA PRO A 51 8.16 -30.73 9.09
C PRO A 51 7.82 -29.36 9.71
N GLU A 52 8.69 -28.37 9.55
CA GLU A 52 8.52 -27.04 10.14
C GLU A 52 7.51 -26.15 9.39
N ALA A 53 7.11 -26.51 8.16
CA ALA A 53 6.26 -25.66 7.33
C ALA A 53 4.91 -25.35 7.99
N ALA A 54 4.34 -26.31 8.72
CA ALA A 54 3.09 -26.10 9.45
C ALA A 54 3.23 -25.03 10.55
N ASP A 55 4.37 -24.97 11.23
CA ASP A 55 4.60 -23.97 12.28
C ASP A 55 4.93 -22.59 11.69
N TRP A 56 5.57 -22.54 10.52
CA TRP A 56 5.76 -21.29 9.78
C TRP A 56 4.44 -20.69 9.31
N ALA A 57 3.50 -21.51 8.83
CA ALA A 57 2.16 -21.06 8.45
C ALA A 57 1.41 -20.48 9.66
N LYS A 58 1.44 -21.16 10.81
CA LYS A 58 0.86 -20.66 12.07
C LYS A 58 1.49 -19.34 12.50
N LEU A 59 2.81 -19.22 12.43
CA LEU A 59 3.52 -17.99 12.78
C LEU A 59 3.09 -16.84 11.87
N ALA A 60 3.08 -17.06 10.55
CA ALA A 60 2.68 -16.03 9.60
C ALA A 60 1.22 -15.59 9.83
N ARG A 61 0.32 -16.54 10.09
CA ARG A 61 -1.09 -16.25 10.38
C ARG A 61 -1.28 -15.45 11.67
N ALA A 62 -0.56 -15.79 12.73
CA ALA A 62 -0.61 -15.05 14.00
C ALA A 62 -0.06 -13.62 13.85
N PHE A 63 0.97 -13.42 13.04
CA PHE A 63 1.43 -12.07 12.69
C PHE A 63 0.36 -11.31 11.90
N TYR A 64 -0.30 -11.98 10.95
CA TYR A 64 -1.34 -11.36 10.16
C TYR A 64 -2.59 -10.97 10.96
N ASP A 65 -2.89 -11.62 12.10
CA ASP A 65 -3.91 -11.11 13.03
C ASP A 65 -3.59 -9.68 13.48
N ARG A 66 -2.31 -9.40 13.78
CA ARG A 66 -1.86 -8.08 14.20
C ARG A 66 -1.76 -7.11 13.03
N VAL A 67 -1.16 -7.52 11.91
CA VAL A 67 -1.02 -6.70 10.70
C VAL A 67 -2.39 -6.17 10.26
N LEU A 68 -3.39 -7.06 10.18
CA LEU A 68 -4.74 -6.70 9.76
C LEU A 68 -5.47 -5.85 10.80
N ALA A 69 -5.27 -6.11 12.10
CA ALA A 69 -5.83 -5.29 13.16
C ALA A 69 -5.28 -3.86 13.15
N THR A 70 -3.99 -3.68 12.83
CA THR A 70 -3.32 -2.37 12.75
C THR A 70 -3.42 -1.73 11.36
N TYR A 71 -4.12 -2.36 10.41
CA TYR A 71 -4.29 -1.78 9.09
C TYR A 71 -5.30 -0.63 9.12
N SER A 72 -5.15 0.28 8.16
CA SER A 72 -6.06 1.41 7.94
C SER A 72 -7.52 0.99 7.92
N GLN A 73 -8.39 1.82 8.51
CA GLN A 73 -9.84 1.59 8.55
C GLN A 73 -10.60 2.31 7.43
N ASP A 74 -9.98 3.29 6.78
CA ASP A 74 -10.63 4.13 5.75
C ASP A 74 -9.91 4.07 4.39
N GLY A 75 -8.89 3.23 4.27
CA GLY A 75 -8.17 2.96 3.02
C GLY A 75 -6.98 3.90 2.77
N TYR A 76 -6.79 4.94 3.58
CA TYR A 76 -5.58 5.77 3.52
C TYR A 76 -4.35 4.95 3.92
N TYR A 77 -3.25 5.09 3.17
CA TYR A 77 -2.00 4.40 3.47
C TYR A 77 -0.94 5.37 3.99
N TYR A 78 -0.56 5.18 5.25
CA TYR A 78 0.13 6.20 6.04
C TYR A 78 1.59 6.45 5.64
N GLU A 79 2.27 5.44 5.10
CA GLU A 79 3.65 5.56 4.62
C GLU A 79 3.74 6.30 3.26
N GLY A 80 2.61 6.73 2.69
CA GLY A 80 2.58 7.44 1.42
C GLY A 80 2.42 6.55 0.20
N PHE A 81 2.25 7.16 -0.97
CA PHE A 81 1.82 6.44 -2.18
C PHE A 81 2.92 5.55 -2.75
N GLU A 82 4.19 5.93 -2.63
CA GLU A 82 5.30 5.05 -3.03
C GLU A 82 5.27 3.76 -2.23
N TYR A 83 5.10 3.85 -0.91
CA TYR A 83 5.01 2.67 -0.08
C TYR A 83 3.72 1.90 -0.29
N TRP A 84 2.62 2.55 -0.70
CA TRP A 84 1.43 1.83 -1.14
C TRP A 84 1.74 0.94 -2.35
N ILE A 85 2.44 1.48 -3.36
CA ILE A 85 2.89 0.73 -4.55
C ILE A 85 3.80 -0.43 -4.13
N PHE A 86 4.76 -0.17 -3.23
CA PHE A 86 5.78 -1.12 -2.82
C PHE A 86 5.25 -2.23 -1.90
N ALA A 87 4.39 -1.89 -0.95
CA ALA A 87 4.08 -2.72 0.22
C ALA A 87 2.71 -3.42 0.11
N THR A 88 1.70 -2.76 -0.45
CA THR A 88 0.35 -3.31 -0.58
C THR A 88 0.26 -4.62 -1.39
N PRO A 89 1.06 -4.86 -2.46
CA PRO A 89 1.03 -6.14 -3.17
C PRO A 89 1.23 -7.34 -2.24
N TRP A 90 2.09 -7.22 -1.24
CA TRP A 90 2.40 -8.32 -0.33
C TRP A 90 1.23 -8.67 0.60
N LEU A 91 0.44 -7.68 1.02
CA LEU A 91 -0.80 -7.93 1.74
C LEU A 91 -1.76 -8.73 0.86
N VAL A 92 -2.02 -8.28 -0.37
CA VAL A 92 -2.91 -8.96 -1.32
C VAL A 92 -2.44 -10.39 -1.61
N HIS A 93 -1.13 -10.59 -1.83
CA HIS A 93 -0.54 -11.92 -2.06
C HIS A 93 -0.72 -12.86 -0.88
N TYR A 94 -0.50 -12.39 0.34
CA TYR A 94 -0.75 -13.21 1.53
C TYR A 94 -2.23 -13.59 1.65
N LEU A 95 -3.14 -12.63 1.48
CA LEU A 95 -4.57 -12.86 1.61
C LEU A 95 -5.07 -13.87 0.56
N ASP A 96 -4.58 -13.76 -0.68
CA ASP A 96 -4.87 -14.75 -1.74
C ASP A 96 -4.28 -16.13 -1.40
N ALA A 97 -3.04 -16.19 -0.93
CA ALA A 97 -2.40 -17.44 -0.55
C ALA A 97 -3.11 -18.12 0.64
N GLN A 98 -3.52 -17.34 1.65
CA GLN A 98 -4.27 -17.80 2.81
C GLN A 98 -5.62 -18.40 2.40
N ALA A 99 -6.39 -17.65 1.60
CA ALA A 99 -7.69 -18.10 1.12
C ALA A 99 -7.57 -19.37 0.27
N HIS A 100 -6.56 -19.44 -0.60
CA HIS A 100 -6.33 -20.59 -1.45
C HIS A 100 -5.85 -21.83 -0.70
N ALA A 101 -4.83 -21.70 0.14
CA ALA A 101 -4.15 -22.84 0.77
C ALA A 101 -4.85 -23.32 2.04
N ALA A 102 -5.43 -22.41 2.83
CA ALA A 102 -6.05 -22.72 4.11
C ALA A 102 -7.58 -22.61 4.11
N GLY A 103 -8.19 -22.07 3.04
CA GLY A 103 -9.64 -21.86 2.96
C GLY A 103 -10.16 -20.74 3.88
N GLU A 104 -9.27 -19.95 4.47
CA GLU A 104 -9.60 -18.84 5.36
C GLU A 104 -9.54 -17.51 4.61
N ASP A 105 -10.66 -16.81 4.57
CA ASP A 105 -10.80 -15.56 3.85
C ASP A 105 -10.67 -14.36 4.78
N LEU A 106 -9.61 -13.58 4.59
CA LEU A 106 -9.23 -12.48 5.47
C LEU A 106 -9.43 -11.10 4.84
N TYR A 107 -10.11 -11.01 3.69
CA TYR A 107 -10.26 -9.76 2.97
C TYR A 107 -11.27 -8.79 3.60
N ASP A 108 -12.16 -9.24 4.47
CA ASP A 108 -13.28 -8.43 4.95
C ASP A 108 -12.86 -7.38 5.99
N LEU A 109 -12.13 -6.35 5.52
CA LEU A 109 -11.72 -5.20 6.31
C LEU A 109 -12.17 -3.90 5.62
N PRO A 110 -12.64 -2.90 6.39
CA PRO A 110 -13.02 -1.59 5.85
C PRO A 110 -11.93 -0.94 5.00
N GLY A 111 -10.67 -0.96 5.44
CA GLY A 111 -9.57 -0.35 4.70
C GLY A 111 -9.38 -0.92 3.29
N PHE A 112 -9.52 -2.23 3.11
CA PHE A 112 -9.42 -2.83 1.78
C PHE A 112 -10.61 -2.49 0.88
N ARG A 113 -11.81 -2.32 1.45
CA ARG A 113 -13.01 -1.91 0.71
C ARG A 113 -12.91 -0.48 0.21
N GLU A 114 -12.25 0.39 0.96
CA GLU A 114 -12.17 1.83 0.71
C GLU A 114 -10.84 2.26 0.05
N MET A 115 -9.87 1.35 -0.09
CA MET A 115 -8.52 1.63 -0.61
C MET A 115 -8.54 2.32 -1.99
N HIS A 116 -9.49 2.00 -2.87
CA HIS A 116 -9.61 2.64 -4.17
C HIS A 116 -9.81 4.16 -4.05
N LYS A 117 -10.43 4.63 -2.97
CA LYS A 117 -10.60 6.06 -2.70
C LYS A 117 -9.27 6.72 -2.44
N TYR A 118 -8.38 6.10 -1.66
CA TYR A 118 -7.02 6.63 -1.47
C TYR A 118 -6.29 6.72 -2.80
N VAL A 119 -6.33 5.64 -3.60
CA VAL A 119 -5.64 5.63 -4.90
C VAL A 119 -6.17 6.72 -5.83
N ALA A 120 -7.48 6.87 -5.93
CA ALA A 120 -8.11 7.90 -6.77
C ALA A 120 -7.79 9.32 -6.29
N GLN A 121 -7.89 9.57 -4.99
CA GLN A 121 -7.78 10.92 -4.43
C GLN A 121 -6.34 11.40 -4.27
N ALA A 122 -5.38 10.49 -4.03
CA ALA A 122 -3.96 10.82 -4.00
C ALA A 122 -3.39 11.10 -5.41
N MET A 123 -3.97 10.52 -6.46
CA MET A 123 -3.52 10.74 -7.84
C MET A 123 -3.81 12.16 -8.31
N LEU A 124 -2.83 12.86 -8.87
CA LEU A 124 -3.05 14.17 -9.46
C LEU A 124 -3.99 14.13 -10.67
N PRO A 125 -4.63 15.25 -11.04
CA PRO A 125 -5.50 15.32 -12.21
C PRO A 125 -4.83 14.92 -13.54
N SER A 126 -3.50 15.09 -13.66
CA SER A 126 -2.75 14.66 -14.84
C SER A 126 -2.61 13.14 -14.96
N GLY A 127 -2.83 12.41 -13.86
CA GLY A 127 -2.56 10.97 -13.75
C GLY A 127 -1.08 10.62 -13.70
N GLN A 128 -0.16 11.60 -13.79
CA GLN A 128 1.28 11.38 -13.94
C GLN A 128 2.06 11.46 -12.63
N TYR A 129 1.43 11.83 -11.52
CA TYR A 129 2.09 11.92 -10.21
C TYR A 129 1.04 12.01 -9.10
N VAL A 130 1.45 12.21 -7.84
CA VAL A 130 0.58 12.13 -6.66
C VAL A 130 0.77 13.28 -5.68
N PHE A 131 -0.27 13.61 -4.93
CA PHE A 131 -0.13 14.40 -3.70
C PHE A 131 0.83 13.69 -2.75
N ASP A 132 2.06 14.19 -2.66
CA ASP A 132 3.22 13.48 -2.16
C ASP A 132 3.46 13.70 -0.67
N PHE A 133 2.47 13.38 0.18
CA PHE A 133 2.69 13.34 1.63
C PHE A 133 3.54 12.13 2.02
N GLY A 134 4.51 12.35 2.93
CA GLY A 134 5.45 11.31 3.39
C GLY A 134 6.55 11.00 2.36
N ASP A 135 7.24 9.88 2.57
CA ASP A 135 8.29 9.44 1.67
C ASP A 135 7.73 9.05 0.29
N VAL A 136 7.99 9.90 -0.70
CA VAL A 136 7.59 9.70 -2.10
C VAL A 136 8.73 10.10 -3.02
N PHE A 137 9.50 9.10 -3.43
CA PHE A 137 10.61 9.18 -4.39
C PHE A 137 11.60 10.32 -4.03
N GLU A 138 12.28 10.91 -5.01
CA GLU A 138 13.14 12.09 -4.78
C GLU A 138 12.33 13.40 -4.65
N GLY A 139 11.06 13.31 -4.25
CA GLY A 139 10.17 14.45 -4.00
C GLY A 139 10.17 15.47 -5.14
N PRO A 140 10.64 16.72 -4.91
CA PRO A 140 10.70 17.77 -5.92
C PRO A 140 11.47 17.40 -7.20
N LEU A 141 12.50 16.56 -7.13
CA LEU A 141 13.25 16.13 -8.31
C LEU A 141 12.37 15.25 -9.20
N THR A 142 11.78 14.19 -8.65
CA THR A 142 10.89 13.29 -9.40
C THR A 142 9.68 14.04 -9.94
N ARG A 143 9.08 14.95 -9.13
CA ARG A 143 8.01 15.86 -9.56
C ARG A 143 8.38 16.71 -10.77
N ALA A 144 9.65 17.12 -10.87
CA ALA A 144 10.19 17.88 -11.99
C ALA A 144 10.63 17.01 -13.19
N GLY A 145 10.41 15.70 -13.13
CA GLY A 145 10.89 14.74 -14.13
C GLY A 145 12.42 14.62 -14.14
N LYS A 146 13.07 14.84 -12.99
CA LYS A 146 14.52 14.78 -12.79
C LYS A 146 14.89 13.82 -11.66
N GLY A 147 16.18 13.51 -11.56
CA GLY A 147 16.69 12.58 -10.56
C GLY A 147 16.87 11.16 -11.10
N GLU A 148 17.50 10.32 -10.29
CA GLU A 148 17.84 8.94 -10.65
C GLU A 148 16.61 8.02 -10.64
N GLU A 149 15.60 8.34 -9.84
CA GLU A 149 14.39 7.56 -9.61
C GLU A 149 13.38 7.67 -10.76
N VAL A 150 13.48 8.69 -11.64
CA VAL A 150 12.50 8.91 -12.73
C VAL A 150 12.38 7.71 -13.65
N LYS A 151 13.50 7.05 -13.96
CA LYS A 151 13.47 5.85 -14.82
C LYS A 151 12.76 4.68 -14.16
N ARG A 152 12.84 4.55 -12.83
CA ARG A 152 12.17 3.50 -12.06
C ARG A 152 10.68 3.82 -11.88
N THR A 153 10.36 5.07 -11.56
CA THR A 153 9.00 5.51 -11.26
C THR A 153 8.16 5.75 -12.50
N HIS A 154 8.79 6.15 -13.61
CA HIS A 154 8.13 6.43 -14.89
C HIS A 154 8.77 5.65 -16.04
N PRO A 155 8.82 4.30 -15.99
CA PRO A 155 9.41 3.52 -17.07
C PRO A 155 8.68 3.80 -18.40
N GLY A 156 9.44 4.20 -19.42
CA GLY A 156 8.87 4.60 -20.70
C GLY A 156 8.02 5.88 -20.66
N GLY A 157 8.11 6.69 -19.59
CA GLY A 157 7.27 7.88 -19.39
C GLY A 157 5.90 7.57 -18.78
N HIS A 158 5.67 6.34 -18.32
CA HIS A 158 4.43 5.91 -17.69
C HIS A 158 4.64 5.71 -16.20
N PHE A 159 3.88 6.42 -15.37
CA PHE A 159 3.94 6.30 -13.93
C PHE A 159 3.60 4.88 -13.47
N HIS A 160 4.47 4.32 -12.64
CA HIS A 160 4.32 3.02 -12.00
C HIS A 160 3.35 3.16 -10.83
N THR A 161 2.12 2.67 -11.00
CA THR A 161 1.04 2.88 -10.03
C THR A 161 0.57 1.62 -9.34
N ASN A 162 0.85 0.42 -9.86
CA ASN A 162 0.28 -0.84 -9.33
C ASN A 162 -1.27 -0.81 -9.23
N TYR A 163 -1.94 -0.12 -10.17
CA TYR A 163 -3.41 -0.08 -10.20
C TYR A 163 -4.05 -1.46 -10.33
N ASN A 164 -3.33 -2.47 -10.80
CA ASN A 164 -3.86 -3.82 -10.95
C ASN A 164 -4.28 -4.46 -9.61
N LEU A 165 -3.74 -4.00 -8.48
CA LEU A 165 -4.24 -4.37 -7.14
C LEU A 165 -5.72 -4.04 -6.97
N LEU A 166 -6.18 -2.94 -7.56
CA LEU A 166 -7.58 -2.54 -7.49
C LEU A 166 -8.50 -3.47 -8.28
N TYR A 167 -8.01 -4.20 -9.29
CA TYR A 167 -8.79 -5.26 -9.92
C TYR A 167 -9.12 -6.37 -8.92
N ARG A 168 -8.16 -6.75 -8.06
CA ARG A 168 -8.40 -7.77 -7.05
C ARG A 168 -9.45 -7.31 -6.04
N LEU A 169 -9.35 -6.07 -5.56
CA LEU A 169 -10.33 -5.50 -4.64
C LEU A 169 -11.71 -5.33 -5.30
N ALA A 170 -11.74 -4.92 -6.58
CA ALA A 170 -12.97 -4.82 -7.36
C ALA A 170 -13.66 -6.17 -7.50
N GLN A 171 -12.93 -7.21 -7.90
CA GLN A 171 -13.44 -8.58 -7.98
C GLN A 171 -13.93 -9.06 -6.61
N ARG A 172 -13.14 -8.84 -5.55
CA ARG A 172 -13.44 -9.33 -4.21
C ARG A 172 -14.70 -8.69 -3.62
N PHE A 173 -14.84 -7.38 -3.73
CA PHE A 173 -15.93 -6.62 -3.14
C PHE A 173 -17.06 -6.29 -4.13
N GLN A 174 -16.94 -6.77 -5.37
CA GLN A 174 -17.84 -6.43 -6.48
C GLN A 174 -17.97 -4.90 -6.65
N SER A 175 -16.84 -4.19 -6.50
CA SER A 175 -16.77 -2.73 -6.50
C SER A 175 -16.53 -2.18 -7.89
N GLY A 176 -17.57 -1.60 -8.48
CA GLY A 176 -17.47 -0.86 -9.74
C GLY A 176 -16.59 0.40 -9.62
N GLU A 177 -16.53 1.02 -8.45
CA GLU A 177 -15.66 2.18 -8.21
C GLU A 177 -14.18 1.78 -8.28
N ALA A 178 -13.79 0.70 -7.60
CA ALA A 178 -12.41 0.21 -7.62
C ALA A 178 -11.98 -0.20 -9.03
N GLN A 179 -12.84 -0.91 -9.77
CA GLN A 179 -12.60 -1.23 -11.18
C GLN A 179 -12.47 0.06 -12.02
N GLY A 180 -13.31 1.05 -11.77
CA GLY A 180 -13.29 2.34 -12.45
C GLY A 180 -11.99 3.13 -12.25
N VAL A 181 -11.45 3.15 -11.03
CA VAL A 181 -10.17 3.78 -10.72
C VAL A 181 -9.03 3.06 -11.47
N ALA A 182 -9.04 1.72 -11.47
CA ALA A 182 -8.06 0.91 -12.19
C ALA A 182 -8.06 1.19 -13.71
N GLU A 183 -9.24 1.20 -14.33
CA GLU A 183 -9.38 1.49 -15.76
C GLU A 183 -9.03 2.96 -16.10
N TRP A 184 -9.31 3.90 -15.20
CA TRP A 184 -8.86 5.29 -15.34
C TRP A 184 -7.34 5.40 -15.35
N LEU A 185 -6.64 4.75 -14.41
CA LEU A 185 -5.16 4.75 -14.38
C LEU A 185 -4.57 4.05 -15.61
N LYS A 186 -5.16 2.93 -16.02
CA LYS A 186 -4.80 2.24 -17.27
C LYS A 186 -4.99 3.12 -18.51
N SER A 187 -5.97 4.03 -18.52
CA SER A 187 -6.20 4.94 -19.66
C SER A 187 -5.04 5.92 -19.90
N PHE A 188 -4.21 6.20 -18.89
CA PHE A 188 -2.96 6.96 -19.04
C PHE A 188 -1.77 6.10 -19.47
N ASN A 189 -2.01 4.81 -19.75
CA ASN A 189 -0.98 3.79 -19.98
C ASN A 189 -0.05 3.58 -18.79
N GLN A 190 -0.53 3.80 -17.56
CA GLN A 190 0.26 3.50 -16.37
C GLN A 190 0.60 2.00 -16.28
N VAL A 191 1.63 1.72 -15.49
CA VAL A 191 2.27 0.40 -15.43
C VAL A 191 2.23 -0.19 -14.02
N ASN A 192 2.41 -1.51 -13.94
CA ASN A 192 2.43 -2.29 -12.70
C ASN A 192 3.74 -3.07 -12.60
N ALA A 193 4.09 -3.50 -11.38
CA ALA A 193 5.28 -4.33 -11.16
C ALA A 193 5.03 -5.78 -11.60
N GLU A 194 3.80 -6.25 -11.41
CA GLU A 194 3.40 -7.63 -11.60
C GLU A 194 2.13 -7.73 -12.46
N ASP A 195 2.20 -7.24 -13.71
CA ASP A 195 1.06 -7.19 -14.64
C ASP A 195 0.36 -8.53 -14.83
N PHE A 196 1.10 -9.64 -14.72
CA PHE A 196 0.58 -11.00 -14.91
C PHE A 196 -0.54 -11.36 -13.91
N TRP A 197 -0.57 -10.75 -12.72
CA TRP A 197 -1.65 -10.97 -11.76
C TRP A 197 -3.00 -10.43 -12.24
N SER A 198 -3.00 -9.47 -13.18
CA SER A 198 -4.24 -8.96 -13.77
C SER A 198 -5.05 -10.06 -14.45
N LEU A 199 -4.41 -11.14 -14.93
CA LEU A 199 -5.09 -12.31 -15.51
C LEU A 199 -5.98 -13.03 -14.51
N VAL A 200 -5.63 -13.00 -13.22
CA VAL A 200 -6.39 -13.64 -12.14
C VAL A 200 -7.32 -12.64 -11.46
N TRP A 201 -6.86 -11.40 -11.31
CA TRP A 201 -7.54 -10.39 -10.52
C TRP A 201 -8.63 -9.63 -11.28
N TYR A 202 -8.53 -9.50 -12.61
CA TYR A 202 -9.54 -8.81 -13.40
C TYR A 202 -10.82 -9.65 -13.54
N ASP A 203 -11.96 -9.06 -13.15
CA ASP A 203 -13.28 -9.66 -13.36
C ASP A 203 -14.08 -8.82 -14.38
N PRO A 204 -14.34 -9.33 -15.60
CA PRO A 204 -15.09 -8.60 -16.63
C PRO A 204 -16.58 -8.40 -16.29
N ASN A 205 -17.10 -9.06 -15.26
CA ASN A 205 -18.48 -8.90 -14.81
C ASN A 205 -18.68 -7.68 -13.91
N VAL A 206 -17.63 -7.24 -13.21
CA VAL A 206 -17.69 -6.02 -12.40
C VAL A 206 -17.66 -4.81 -13.34
N LYS A 207 -18.80 -4.12 -13.45
CA LYS A 207 -18.95 -2.96 -14.33
C LYS A 207 -18.25 -1.74 -13.73
N PRO A 208 -17.26 -1.15 -14.42
CA PRO A 208 -16.55 0.01 -13.90
C PRO A 208 -17.49 1.21 -13.80
N ILE A 209 -17.41 1.93 -12.68
CA ILE A 209 -18.00 3.26 -12.51
C ILE A 209 -16.95 4.27 -12.98
N PRO A 210 -17.19 5.02 -14.08
CA PRO A 210 -16.25 6.01 -14.58
C PRO A 210 -15.81 6.99 -13.50
N ILE A 211 -14.54 7.39 -13.53
CA ILE A 211 -13.96 8.27 -12.50
C ILE A 211 -14.74 9.60 -12.39
N GLU A 212 -15.27 10.11 -13.51
CA GLU A 212 -16.04 11.34 -13.58
C GLU A 212 -17.38 11.28 -12.82
N ARG A 213 -17.84 10.07 -12.45
CA ARG A 213 -19.02 9.83 -11.62
C ARG A 213 -18.69 9.57 -10.15
N GLN A 214 -17.40 9.49 -9.80
CA GLN A 214 -16.94 9.28 -8.43
C GLN A 214 -16.70 10.63 -7.73
N GLU A 215 -16.71 10.60 -6.39
CA GLU A 215 -16.58 11.79 -5.55
C GLU A 215 -15.30 12.58 -5.87
N THR A 216 -15.39 13.90 -5.98
CA THR A 216 -14.22 14.75 -6.22
C THR A 216 -13.54 15.19 -4.92
N SER A 217 -13.96 14.65 -3.79
CA SER A 217 -13.36 14.94 -2.49
C SER A 217 -13.56 13.79 -1.54
N HIS A 218 -12.59 13.56 -0.66
CA HIS A 218 -12.71 12.55 0.38
C HIS A 218 -11.92 12.95 1.62
N TYR A 219 -12.49 12.65 2.79
CA TYR A 219 -11.88 12.87 4.09
C TYR A 219 -11.60 11.54 4.78
N PHE A 220 -10.32 11.18 4.85
CA PHE A 220 -9.79 10.05 5.58
C PHE A 220 -9.68 10.42 7.05
N ARG A 221 -10.70 10.04 7.82
CA ARG A 221 -10.84 10.38 9.25
C ARG A 221 -9.75 9.78 10.12
N ASP A 222 -9.20 8.64 9.73
CA ASP A 222 -8.23 7.93 10.55
C ASP A 222 -6.90 8.70 10.63
N HIS A 223 -6.50 9.36 9.53
CA HIS A 223 -5.24 10.09 9.43
C HIS A 223 -5.41 11.61 9.31
N ASP A 224 -6.65 12.10 9.46
CA ASP A 224 -7.04 13.48 9.20
C ASP A 224 -6.48 14.04 7.88
N VAL A 225 -6.67 13.27 6.80
CA VAL A 225 -6.25 13.66 5.45
C VAL A 225 -7.47 13.97 4.60
N PHE A 226 -7.47 15.15 3.99
CA PHE A 226 -8.53 15.59 3.08
C PHE A 226 -7.96 15.83 1.70
N TYR A 227 -8.66 15.31 0.70
CA TYR A 227 -8.40 15.59 -0.71
C TYR A 227 -9.63 16.22 -1.34
N TRP A 228 -9.40 17.17 -2.24
CA TRP A 228 -10.44 17.80 -3.03
C TRP A 228 -9.92 18.14 -4.42
N ARG A 229 -10.78 18.03 -5.43
CA ARG A 229 -10.56 18.52 -6.79
C ARG A 229 -11.84 19.12 -7.35
N SER A 230 -11.67 20.05 -8.27
CA SER A 230 -12.79 20.70 -8.99
C SER A 230 -13.50 19.76 -9.98
N ASN A 231 -12.76 18.82 -10.58
CA ASN A 231 -13.25 17.71 -11.40
C ASN A 231 -12.09 16.72 -11.65
N TRP A 232 -12.31 15.71 -12.50
CA TRP A 232 -11.34 14.66 -12.84
C TRP A 232 -10.51 14.92 -14.11
N THR A 233 -10.68 16.07 -14.75
CA THR A 233 -9.92 16.42 -15.97
C THR A 233 -8.52 16.93 -15.60
N LYS A 234 -7.58 16.83 -16.55
CA LYS A 234 -6.19 17.30 -16.38
C LYS A 234 -6.05 18.78 -15.96
N ASP A 235 -7.05 19.60 -16.23
CA ASP A 235 -7.04 21.04 -15.96
C ASP A 235 -7.63 21.40 -14.59
N ALA A 236 -8.04 20.39 -13.80
CA ALA A 236 -8.62 20.60 -12.48
C ALA A 236 -7.68 21.34 -11.53
N THR A 237 -8.23 22.26 -10.77
CA THR A 237 -7.65 22.67 -9.48
C THR A 237 -7.92 21.61 -8.45
N ALA A 238 -6.91 21.28 -7.65
CA ALA A 238 -6.97 20.29 -6.61
C ALA A 238 -6.15 20.71 -5.38
N PHE A 239 -6.52 20.17 -4.22
CA PHE A 239 -6.03 20.54 -2.91
C PHE A 239 -5.96 19.29 -2.04
N ALA A 240 -4.91 19.18 -1.24
CA ALA A 240 -4.81 18.17 -0.20
C ALA A 240 -4.32 18.80 1.11
N PHE A 241 -4.81 18.30 2.24
CA PHE A 241 -4.46 18.75 3.59
C PHE A 241 -4.28 17.55 4.51
N LYS A 242 -3.30 17.59 5.41
CA LYS A 242 -3.01 16.52 6.37
C LYS A 242 -2.78 17.10 7.76
N CYS A 243 -3.47 16.58 8.77
CA CYS A 243 -3.28 16.98 10.17
C CYS A 243 -3.75 15.91 11.16
N GLY A 244 -3.13 14.73 11.12
CA GLY A 244 -3.51 13.63 12.01
C GLY A 244 -2.33 12.90 12.64
N PRO A 245 -2.60 11.88 13.47
CA PRO A 245 -1.57 10.99 13.98
C PRO A 245 -0.85 10.28 12.81
N PRO A 246 0.46 10.04 12.90
CA PRO A 246 1.25 9.55 11.78
C PRO A 246 0.83 8.16 11.28
N GLU A 247 0.40 7.27 12.18
CA GLU A 247 -0.16 5.93 11.83
C GLU A 247 -1.70 5.86 12.02
N GLY A 248 -2.34 6.99 12.27
CA GLY A 248 -3.80 7.10 12.40
C GLY A 248 -4.36 6.94 13.82
N HIS A 249 -5.59 7.41 14.01
CA HIS A 249 -6.34 7.39 15.28
C HIS A 249 -6.65 5.96 15.73
N HIS A 250 -7.03 5.08 14.81
CA HIS A 250 -7.32 3.68 15.07
C HIS A 250 -6.10 2.97 15.67
N THR A 251 -4.96 3.09 14.98
CA THR A 251 -3.66 2.58 15.45
C THR A 251 -3.32 3.11 16.83
N ALA A 252 -3.42 4.42 17.04
CA ALA A 252 -3.14 5.03 18.34
C ALA A 252 -4.01 4.44 19.47
N SER A 253 -5.27 4.11 19.18
CA SER A 253 -6.19 3.48 20.15
C SER A 253 -5.83 2.02 20.50
N LEU A 254 -5.09 1.34 19.62
CA LEU A 254 -4.68 -0.06 19.79
C LEU A 254 -3.36 -0.22 20.56
N LEU A 255 -2.51 0.83 20.63
CA LEU A 255 -1.24 0.80 21.35
C LEU A 255 -1.33 0.27 22.80
N PRO A 256 -2.28 0.73 23.65
CA PRO A 256 -2.40 0.19 25.00
C PRO A 256 -2.91 -1.26 25.04
N GLN A 257 -3.44 -1.79 23.93
CA GLN A 257 -4.04 -3.13 23.86
C GLN A 257 -3.02 -4.19 23.42
N PHE A 258 -2.00 -3.82 22.64
CA PHE A 258 -0.98 -4.73 22.12
C PHE A 258 0.40 -4.43 22.75
N PRO A 259 0.74 -5.07 23.88
CA PRO A 259 2.01 -4.80 24.57
C PRO A 259 3.24 -5.32 23.80
N ASP A 260 3.04 -6.16 22.79
CA ASP A 260 4.05 -6.68 21.87
C ASP A 260 4.21 -5.83 20.60
N TRP A 261 3.54 -4.67 20.53
CA TRP A 261 3.61 -3.76 19.39
C TRP A 261 4.38 -2.47 19.71
N ARG A 262 5.02 -1.91 18.68
CA ARG A 262 5.56 -0.55 18.65
C ARG A 262 5.18 0.14 17.35
N LEU A 263 4.99 1.46 17.40
CA LEU A 263 4.91 2.28 16.19
C LEU A 263 6.24 2.23 15.41
N SER A 264 6.14 2.42 14.09
CA SER A 264 7.23 2.64 13.17
C SER A 264 6.73 3.50 12.00
N ASP A 265 6.78 4.81 12.23
CA ASP A 265 6.26 5.87 11.39
C ASP A 265 7.34 6.60 10.58
N GLY A 266 8.50 5.97 10.35
CA GLY A 266 9.66 6.61 9.71
C GLY A 266 9.43 7.13 8.28
N HIS A 267 8.38 6.69 7.60
CA HIS A 267 7.99 7.17 6.27
C HIS A 267 6.90 8.25 6.30
N ALA A 268 6.31 8.51 7.47
CA ALA A 268 5.50 9.69 7.69
C ALA A 268 6.40 10.87 8.04
N HIS A 269 6.11 12.04 7.49
CA HIS A 269 6.85 13.26 7.78
C HIS A 269 6.24 14.04 8.96
N PRO A 270 6.99 14.97 9.57
CA PRO A 270 6.43 15.95 10.52
C PRO A 270 5.58 17.00 9.78
N ASP A 271 4.54 16.56 9.06
CA ASP A 271 3.76 17.30 8.08
C ASP A 271 2.33 17.63 8.55
N ALA A 272 2.07 17.56 9.86
CA ALA A 272 0.78 17.98 10.40
C ALA A 272 0.53 19.48 10.15
N ASN A 273 -0.68 19.82 9.72
CA ASN A 273 -1.08 21.14 9.19
C ASN A 273 -0.43 21.54 7.85
N SER A 274 0.16 20.58 7.11
CA SER A 274 0.64 20.84 5.76
C SER A 274 -0.48 20.77 4.72
N PHE A 275 -0.23 21.37 3.56
CA PHE A 275 -1.14 21.33 2.42
C PHE A 275 -0.43 21.40 1.08
N ILE A 276 -1.03 20.76 0.08
CA ILE A 276 -0.56 20.70 -1.29
C ILE A 276 -1.62 21.31 -2.21
N ILE A 277 -1.24 22.30 -3.03
CA ILE A 277 -2.11 22.91 -4.04
C ILE A 277 -1.60 22.53 -5.42
N PHE A 278 -2.49 21.98 -6.25
CA PHE A 278 -2.27 21.75 -7.67
C PHE A 278 -3.24 22.62 -8.47
N ALA A 279 -2.72 23.45 -9.38
CA ALA A 279 -3.56 24.22 -10.29
C ALA A 279 -2.80 24.56 -11.57
N ARG A 280 -3.55 24.71 -12.68
CA ARG A 280 -2.97 25.05 -13.99
C ARG A 280 -1.87 24.06 -14.41
N GLY A 281 -2.12 22.77 -14.17
CA GLY A 281 -1.23 21.68 -14.57
C GLY A 281 0.09 21.57 -13.78
N ARG A 282 0.21 22.22 -12.61
CA ARG A 282 1.43 22.20 -11.80
C ARG A 282 1.16 22.27 -10.30
N TYR A 283 2.13 21.80 -9.52
CA TYR A 283 2.21 22.08 -8.08
C TYR A 283 2.45 23.58 -7.86
N LEU A 284 1.72 24.16 -6.90
CA LEU A 284 1.98 25.50 -6.38
C LEU A 284 2.64 25.44 -4.99
N THR A 285 2.31 24.40 -4.24
CA THR A 285 2.99 23.96 -3.01
C THR A 285 3.22 22.46 -3.12
N GLY A 286 4.08 21.88 -2.29
CA GLY A 286 4.26 20.44 -2.21
C GLY A 286 5.30 20.06 -1.19
N ASP A 287 5.39 18.76 -0.91
CA ASP A 287 6.31 18.20 0.06
C ASP A 287 7.75 18.09 -0.49
N SER A 288 8.71 17.86 0.41
CA SER A 288 10.12 17.61 0.15
C SER A 288 10.43 16.18 -0.33
N GLY A 289 9.55 15.20 -0.08
CA GLY A 289 9.86 13.77 -0.33
C GLY A 289 11.00 13.27 0.56
N TYR A 290 11.82 12.32 0.10
CA TYR A 290 12.99 11.87 0.89
C TYR A 290 13.97 13.03 1.16
N GLU A 291 13.96 13.58 2.39
CA GLU A 291 14.98 14.52 2.87
C GLU A 291 16.23 13.77 3.35
N GLY A 292 17.00 13.25 2.40
CA GLY A 292 18.28 12.64 2.66
C GLY A 292 18.48 11.38 1.84
N VAL A 293 19.54 11.34 1.05
CA VAL A 293 20.06 10.06 0.55
C VAL A 293 20.38 9.22 1.79
N PRO A 294 19.78 8.02 1.97
CA PRO A 294 20.26 7.10 2.98
C PRO A 294 21.70 6.74 2.58
N LEU A 295 22.69 7.42 3.17
CA LEU A 295 24.06 7.03 3.03
C LEU A 295 24.18 5.70 3.76
N THR A 296 24.35 4.62 3.01
CA THR A 296 24.90 3.37 3.56
C THR A 296 26.36 3.61 3.92
N GLU A 297 26.60 4.36 5.00
CA GLU A 297 27.86 4.35 5.72
C GLU A 297 27.61 3.73 7.09
N HIS A 298 27.93 2.43 7.17
CA HIS A 298 28.26 1.75 8.41
C HIS A 298 29.78 1.65 8.51
#